data_AF-A0A485JDT5-F1
#
_entry.id   AF-A0A485JDT5-F1
#
_cell.length_a   1.000
_cell.length_b   1.000
_cell.length_c   1.000
_cell.angle_alpha   90.00
_cell.angle_beta   90.00
_cell.angle_gamma   90.00
#
_symmetry.space_group_name_H-M   'P 1'
#
loop_
_entity.id
_entity.type
_entity.pdbx_description
1 polymer ?
#
loop_
_entity_poly.entity_id
_entity_poly.type
_entity_poly.pdbx_seq_one_letter_code
_entity_poly.pdbx_strand_id
1 'polypeptide(L)'
;MAMGGNKLRKLEFLAADALREGADTLITAGAIQSNHVRQTAAVAAKLGLHCVALLENPIGTTAENYLTNGNRLCWICSIPRLKCATH
;
A
#
# COMPACT_ATOMS: atom_id res chain seq x y z
N MET A 1 16.67 0.86 -13.85
CA MET A 1 15.38 0.22 -14.23
C MET A 1 15.42 -1.24 -13.78
N ALA A 2 15.00 -1.54 -12.55
CA ALA A 2 14.77 -2.91 -12.04
C ALA A 2 14.34 -2.84 -10.55
N MET A 3 13.13 -2.38 -10.27
CA MET A 3 12.59 -2.35 -8.89
C MET A 3 11.20 -3.01 -8.82
N GLY A 4 10.94 -3.99 -9.68
CA GLY A 4 9.64 -4.68 -9.74
C GLY A 4 9.73 -6.14 -9.31
N GLY A 5 10.56 -6.95 -9.97
CA GLY A 5 10.42 -8.41 -9.96
C GLY A 5 10.54 -9.09 -8.59
N ASN A 6 11.60 -8.84 -7.83
CA ASN A 6 11.86 -9.61 -6.60
C ASN A 6 11.03 -9.12 -5.40
N LYS A 7 10.82 -7.80 -5.30
CA LYS A 7 10.05 -7.19 -4.20
C LYS A 7 8.54 -7.39 -4.39
N LEU A 8 8.05 -7.35 -5.63
CA LEU A 8 6.63 -7.60 -5.92
C LEU A 8 6.27 -9.06 -5.65
N ARG A 9 7.10 -10.02 -6.08
CA ARG A 9 6.87 -11.44 -5.76
C ARG A 9 6.79 -11.67 -4.26
N LYS A 10 7.71 -11.09 -3.48
CA LYS A 10 7.69 -11.20 -2.02
C LYS A 10 6.42 -10.60 -1.41
N LEU A 11 5.97 -9.45 -1.92
CA LEU A 11 4.71 -8.84 -1.51
C LEU A 11 3.49 -9.71 -1.83
N GLU A 12 3.45 -10.33 -3.01
CA GLU A 12 2.38 -11.27 -3.38
C GLU A 12 2.34 -12.48 -2.45
N PHE A 13 3.50 -13.02 -2.05
CA PHE A 13 3.57 -14.10 -1.06
C PHE A 13 3.05 -13.67 0.32
N LEU A 14 3.52 -12.53 0.85
CA LEU A 14 3.09 -12.02 2.16
C LEU A 14 1.59 -11.69 2.17
N ALA A 15 1.07 -11.13 1.08
CA ALA A 15 -0.35 -10.84 0.96
C ALA A 15 -1.21 -12.12 0.82
N ALA A 16 -0.70 -13.15 0.15
CA ALA A 16 -1.35 -14.45 0.09
C ALA A 16 -1.37 -15.16 1.46
N ASP A 17 -0.32 -15.02 2.26
CA ASP A 17 -0.29 -15.53 3.63
C ASP A 17 -1.29 -14.75 4.52
N ALA A 18 -1.34 -13.42 4.40
CA ALA A 18 -2.35 -12.62 5.09
C ALA A 18 -3.79 -13.04 4.72
N LEU A 19 -4.05 -13.32 3.43
CA LEU A 19 -5.33 -13.89 2.98
C LEU A 19 -5.63 -15.25 3.64
N ARG A 20 -4.62 -16.13 3.74
CA ARG A 20 -4.77 -17.44 4.41
C ARG A 20 -5.09 -17.29 5.89
N GLU A 21 -4.55 -16.27 6.55
CA GLU A 21 -4.85 -15.92 7.93
C GLU A 21 -6.23 -15.24 8.09
N GLY A 22 -6.93 -14.96 6.98
CA GLY A 22 -8.24 -14.33 6.97
C GLY A 22 -8.18 -12.81 7.14
N ALA A 23 -7.05 -12.19 6.81
CA ALA A 23 -6.96 -10.74 6.70
C ALA A 23 -7.75 -10.25 5.48
N ASP A 24 -8.43 -9.13 5.66
CA ASP A 24 -9.20 -8.44 4.60
C ASP A 24 -8.51 -7.17 4.12
N THR A 25 -7.48 -6.70 4.85
CA THR A 25 -6.86 -5.38 4.66
C THR A 25 -5.34 -5.46 4.77
N LEU A 26 -4.64 -4.88 3.79
CA LEU A 26 -3.20 -4.62 3.85
C LEU A 26 -2.93 -3.19 4.32
N ILE A 27 -2.10 -3.05 5.34
CA ILE A 27 -1.68 -1.75 5.87
C ILE A 27 -0.21 -1.52 5.51
N THR A 28 0.12 -0.34 5.00
CA THR A 28 1.50 0.05 4.67
C THR A 28 1.75 1.52 4.99
N ALA A 29 3.01 1.92 5.12
CA ALA A 29 3.39 3.30 5.39
C ALA A 29 4.54 3.74 4.48
N GLY A 30 4.62 5.03 4.17
CA GLY A 30 5.74 5.60 3.45
C GLY A 30 5.51 7.00 2.93
N ALA A 31 6.45 7.52 2.15
CA ALA A 31 6.31 8.84 1.55
C ALA A 31 5.14 8.89 0.53
N ILE A 32 4.57 10.07 0.30
CA ILE A 32 3.47 10.31 -0.66
C ILE A 32 3.74 9.71 -2.07
N GLN A 33 5.00 9.70 -2.52
CA GLN A 33 5.42 9.14 -3.80
C GLN A 33 6.16 7.79 -3.69
N SER A 34 6.00 7.07 -2.59
CA SER A 34 6.69 5.81 -2.36
C SER A 34 6.27 4.73 -3.37
N ASN A 35 7.25 4.18 -4.08
CA ASN A 35 7.05 3.03 -4.95
C ASN A 35 6.63 1.78 -4.18
N HIS A 36 7.05 1.64 -2.92
CA HIS A 36 6.63 0.52 -2.06
C HIS A 36 5.13 0.57 -1.81
N VAL A 37 4.61 1.72 -1.36
CA VAL A 37 3.17 1.88 -1.09
C VAL A 37 2.37 1.62 -2.37
N ARG A 38 2.89 2.04 -3.54
CA ARG A 38 2.21 1.85 -4.83
C ARG A 38 2.14 0.37 -5.23
N GLN A 39 3.21 -0.38 -4.98
CA GLN A 39 3.28 -1.82 -5.24
C GLN A 39 2.37 -2.59 -4.28
N THR A 40 2.36 -2.23 -2.99
CA THR A 40 1.47 -2.85 -1.99
C THR A 40 0.00 -2.62 -2.34
N ALA A 41 -0.35 -1.39 -2.75
CA ALA A 41 -1.71 -1.06 -3.19
C ALA A 41 -2.14 -1.89 -4.41
N ALA A 42 -1.25 -2.03 -5.40
CA ALA A 42 -1.52 -2.82 -6.59
C ALA A 42 -1.71 -4.32 -6.27
N VAL A 43 -0.92 -4.86 -5.33
CA VAL A 43 -1.06 -6.24 -4.86
C VAL A 43 -2.38 -6.42 -4.10
N ALA A 44 -2.74 -5.50 -3.21
CA ALA A 44 -4.01 -5.52 -2.49
C ALA A 44 -5.20 -5.55 -3.48
N ALA A 45 -5.21 -4.64 -4.44
CA ALA A 45 -6.26 -4.56 -5.47
C ALA A 45 -6.35 -5.84 -6.31
N LYS A 46 -5.19 -6.42 -6.70
CA LYS A 46 -5.14 -7.67 -7.46
C LYS A 46 -5.69 -8.86 -6.68
N LEU A 47 -5.53 -8.85 -5.36
CA LEU A 47 -5.96 -9.91 -4.45
C LEU A 47 -7.37 -9.69 -3.87
N GLY A 48 -8.05 -8.58 -4.23
CA GLY A 48 -9.35 -8.23 -3.69
C GLY A 48 -9.34 -7.80 -2.21
N LEU A 49 -8.17 -7.42 -1.71
CA LEU A 49 -7.98 -6.92 -0.34
C LEU A 49 -8.18 -5.40 -0.29
N HIS A 50 -8.66 -4.93 0.85
CA HIS A 50 -8.60 -3.51 1.19
C HIS A 50 -7.13 -3.07 1.36
N CYS A 51 -6.85 -1.79 1.10
CA CYS A 51 -5.52 -1.23 1.33
C CYS A 51 -5.63 0.08 2.09
N VAL A 52 -4.83 0.22 3.14
CA VAL A 52 -4.67 1.43 3.93
C VAL A 52 -3.21 1.84 3.87
N ALA A 53 -2.95 3.08 3.47
CA ALA A 53 -1.61 3.64 3.38
C ALA A 53 -1.47 4.86 4.28
N LEU A 54 -0.53 4.81 5.23
CA LEU A 54 -0.09 5.99 5.97
C LEU A 54 0.96 6.74 5.14
N LEU A 55 0.57 7.87 4.57
CA LEU A 55 1.45 8.69 3.74
C LEU A 55 2.03 9.85 4.53
N GLU A 56 3.35 9.93 4.57
CA GLU A 56 4.09 11.02 5.20
C GLU A 56 4.75 11.92 4.16
N ASN A 57 4.97 13.18 4.52
CA ASN A 57 5.73 14.13 3.72
C ASN A 57 7.10 14.40 4.39
N PRO A 58 8.06 13.46 4.29
CA PRO A 58 9.32 13.56 5.01
C PRO A 58 10.18 14.75 4.56
N ILE A 59 9.96 15.27 3.36
CA ILE A 59 10.68 16.42 2.83
C ILE A 59 10.01 17.76 3.17
N GLY A 60 8.84 17.75 3.84
CA GLY A 60 8.13 18.96 4.25
C GLY A 60 7.74 19.88 3.10
N THR A 61 7.72 19.37 1.86
CA THR A 61 7.48 20.21 0.69
C THR A 61 6.01 20.63 0.62
N THR A 62 5.77 21.89 0.27
CA THR A 62 4.43 22.42 -0.04
C THR A 62 4.12 22.33 -1.54
N ALA A 63 5.04 21.75 -2.32
CA ALA A 63 4.88 21.65 -3.77
C ALA A 63 3.65 20.79 -4.11
N GLU A 64 2.65 21.43 -4.71
CA GLU A 64 1.36 20.84 -5.05
C GLU A 64 1.52 19.52 -5.82
N ASN A 65 2.45 19.47 -6.77
CA ASN A 65 2.76 18.29 -7.57
C ASN A 65 3.31 17.11 -6.75
N TYR A 66 3.97 17.33 -5.61
CA TYR A 66 4.42 16.25 -4.74
C TYR A 66 3.31 15.74 -3.82
N LEU A 67 2.41 16.64 -3.41
CA LEU A 67 1.28 16.34 -2.53
C LEU A 67 0.09 15.72 -3.27
N THR A 68 -0.13 16.12 -4.52
CA THR A 68 -1.31 15.74 -5.32
C THR A 68 -1.02 14.64 -6.34
N ASN A 69 0.23 14.50 -6.79
CA ASN A 69 0.64 13.44 -7.70
C ASN A 69 1.22 12.27 -6.88
N GLY A 70 0.68 11.06 -7.02
CA GLY A 70 1.16 9.88 -6.29
C GLY A 70 0.04 9.07 -5.66
N ASN A 71 0.29 8.53 -4.46
CA ASN A 71 -0.51 7.47 -3.85
C ASN A 71 -1.86 7.93 -3.24
N ARG A 72 -2.45 9.03 -3.72
CA ARG A 72 -3.67 9.65 -3.18
C ARG A 72 -4.89 8.72 -3.18
N LEU A 73 -4.98 7.82 -4.16
CA LEU A 73 -6.06 6.81 -4.26
C LEU A 73 -6.02 5.74 -3.15
N CYS A 74 -4.89 5.60 -2.45
CA CYS A 74 -4.68 4.55 -1.46
C CYS A 74 -5.16 4.94 -0.05
N TRP A 75 -5.67 6.15 0.11
CA TRP A 75 -5.97 6.72 1.43
C TRP A 75 -7.21 6.13 2.09
N ILE A 76 -8.20 5.67 1.33
CA ILE A 76 -9.38 4.97 1.87
C ILE A 76 -9.93 4.07 0.77
N CYS A 77 -9.73 2.75 0.89
CA CYS A 77 -10.62 1.76 0.30
C CYS A 77 -11.56 1.26 1.41
N SER A 78 -12.64 2.02 1.63
CA SER A 78 -13.87 1.79 2.41
C SER A 78 -13.86 0.75 3.56
N ILE A 79 -14.01 1.25 4.79
CA ILE A 79 -14.18 0.48 6.04
C ILE A 79 -15.66 0.11 6.21
N PRO A 80 -16.00 -1.19 6.39
CA PRO A 80 -16.60 -1.63 7.65
C PRO A 80 -16.06 -3.00 8.11
N ARG A 81 -15.45 -3.02 9.31
CA ARG A 81 -14.81 -4.15 10.06
C ARG A 81 -13.36 -4.46 9.69
N LEU A 82 -12.46 -4.18 10.64
CA LEU A 82 -11.01 -4.38 10.56
C LEU A 82 -10.62 -5.73 11.19
N LYS A 83 -9.93 -6.60 10.44
CA LYS A 83 -8.96 -7.56 10.97
C LYS A 83 -7.59 -7.24 10.37
N CYS A 84 -6.72 -6.60 11.15
CA CYS A 84 -5.44 -6.06 10.67
C CYS A 84 -4.31 -7.08 10.82
N ALA A 85 -3.60 -7.37 9.73
CA ALA A 85 -2.26 -7.96 9.77
C ALA A 85 -1.24 -6.87 9.42
N THR A 86 -0.47 -6.42 10.41
CA THR A 86 0.65 -5.47 10.23
C THR A 86 1.92 -6.24 9.92
N HIS A 87 2.55 -5.99 8.78
CA HIS A 87 3.88 -6.52 8.41
C HIS A 87 4.81 -5.38 8.01
#